data_AF-Q96GU0-F1
#
_entry.id   AF-Q96GU0-F1
#
_cell.length_a   1.000
_cell.length_b   1.000
_cell.length_c   1.000
_cell.angle_alpha   90.00
_cell.angle_beta   90.00
_cell.angle_gamma   90.00
#
_symmetry.space_group_name_H-M   'P 1'
#
loop_
_entity.id
_entity.type
_entity.pdbx_description
1 polymer ?
#
loop_
_entity_poly.entity_id
_entity_poly.type
_entity_poly.pdbx_seq_one_letter_code
_entity_poly.pdbx_strand_id
1 'polypeptide(L)'
;QELSGNTKSRESIQEPRSDYYNHEVPDIDLSDCEFPHVIEIYDFPQEFRTEDLLRVFCSYQKKGFDIKWVDDTHALGVFSSPITARDALGIKHTMVKIRPLSQATRAAKAKARAYAEFLQPAKERPETSAALARRLVISALGVRSKQSKTEREAELKKLQEARERKRLEAKQREDIWEGRDQSTV
;
A
#
# COMPACT_ATOMS: atom_id res chain seq x y z
N GLN A 1 80.67 -8.79 11.22
CA GLN A 1 79.64 -9.48 10.41
C GLN A 1 78.78 -10.29 11.38
N GLU A 2 77.46 -10.17 11.48
CA GLU A 2 76.46 -9.46 10.65
C GLU A 2 75.27 -9.01 11.50
N LEU A 3 74.73 -7.86 11.11
CA LEU A 3 73.41 -7.33 11.46
C LEU A 3 72.36 -8.14 10.69
N SER A 4 71.24 -8.53 11.32
CA SER A 4 70.00 -8.73 10.57
C SER A 4 68.80 -8.70 11.50
N GLY A 5 68.06 -7.58 11.45
CA GLY A 5 66.67 -7.57 11.88
C GLY A 5 65.78 -8.14 10.79
N ASN A 6 64.62 -8.67 11.14
CA ASN A 6 63.39 -8.29 10.44
C ASN A 6 62.14 -8.71 11.22
N THR A 7 61.30 -7.72 11.48
CA THR A 7 59.92 -7.82 11.92
C THR A 7 59.06 -8.53 10.87
N LYS A 8 58.25 -9.52 11.24
CA LYS A 8 56.97 -9.79 10.56
C LYS A 8 55.93 -10.28 11.57
N SER A 9 55.14 -9.34 12.08
CA SER A 9 53.82 -9.63 12.66
C SER A 9 52.96 -10.28 11.57
N ARG A 10 52.67 -11.57 11.74
CA ARG A 10 51.76 -12.30 10.86
C ARG A 10 50.34 -11.97 11.32
N GLU A 11 49.76 -10.91 10.77
CA GLU A 11 48.36 -10.59 10.96
C GLU A 11 47.53 -11.74 10.36
N SER A 12 46.96 -12.57 11.24
CA SER A 12 46.01 -13.61 10.86
C SER A 12 44.70 -12.92 10.53
N ILE A 13 44.47 -12.61 9.26
CA ILE A 13 43.17 -12.13 8.78
C ILE A 13 42.18 -13.27 9.05
N GLN A 14 41.30 -13.06 10.02
CA GLN A 14 40.21 -13.97 10.35
C GLN A 14 39.25 -14.01 9.15
N GLU A 15 38.91 -15.20 8.67
CA GLU A 15 37.93 -15.33 7.59
C GLU A 15 36.60 -14.67 8.00
N PRO A 16 36.00 -13.87 7.11
CA PRO A 16 34.74 -13.21 7.39
C PRO A 16 33.67 -14.26 7.63
N ARG A 17 33.18 -14.31 8.87
CA ARG A 17 32.26 -15.32 9.41
C ARG A 17 30.82 -15.21 8.89
N SER A 18 30.59 -14.40 7.86
CA SER A 18 29.24 -14.01 7.42
C SER A 18 29.17 -14.06 5.91
N ASP A 19 28.47 -15.08 5.41
CA ASP A 19 28.15 -15.22 3.99
C ASP A 19 27.02 -14.24 3.63
N TYR A 20 27.39 -13.02 3.21
CA TYR A 20 26.44 -11.97 2.79
C TYR A 20 25.55 -12.36 1.59
N TYR A 21 25.93 -13.41 0.86
CA TYR A 21 25.19 -13.92 -0.30
C TYR A 21 24.08 -14.91 0.07
N ASN A 22 24.04 -15.42 1.31
CA ASN A 22 23.05 -16.39 1.78
C ASN A 22 21.94 -15.72 2.61
N HIS A 23 21.32 -14.67 2.09
CA HIS A 23 20.13 -14.08 2.71
C HIS A 23 18.88 -14.83 2.21
N GLU A 24 18.53 -15.92 2.88
CA GLU A 24 17.24 -16.59 2.66
C GLU A 24 16.13 -15.73 3.26
N VAL A 25 15.32 -15.13 2.39
CA VAL A 25 14.10 -14.44 2.82
C VAL A 25 13.12 -15.52 3.27
N PRO A 26 12.55 -15.44 4.50
CA PRO A 26 11.53 -16.39 4.91
C PRO A 26 10.41 -16.41 3.87
N ASP A 27 10.14 -17.59 3.30
CA ASP A 27 9.12 -17.77 2.27
C ASP A 27 7.75 -17.72 2.96
N ILE A 28 7.30 -16.52 3.30
CA ILE A 28 5.98 -16.29 3.87
C ILE A 28 5.02 -16.31 2.68
N ASP A 29 4.36 -17.46 2.51
CA ASP A 29 3.34 -17.64 1.52
C ASP A 29 2.10 -16.79 1.89
N LEU A 30 1.98 -15.65 1.23
CA LEU A 30 0.85 -14.73 1.33
C LEU A 30 -0.21 -15.03 0.26
N SER A 31 -0.01 -16.02 -0.62
CA SER A 31 -0.89 -16.26 -1.76
C SER A 31 -2.31 -16.71 -1.33
N ASP A 32 -2.42 -17.45 -0.23
CA ASP A 32 -3.69 -17.88 0.36
C ASP A 32 -4.33 -16.86 1.33
N CYS A 33 -3.74 -15.67 1.48
CA CYS A 33 -4.28 -14.64 2.37
C CYS A 33 -5.39 -13.82 1.69
N GLU A 34 -6.56 -13.69 2.34
CA GLU A 34 -7.70 -12.87 1.88
C GLU A 34 -7.29 -11.39 1.63
N PHE A 35 -6.32 -10.89 2.40
CA PHE A 35 -5.77 -9.54 2.26
C PHE A 35 -4.23 -9.59 2.33
N PRO A 36 -3.55 -9.91 1.22
CA PRO A 36 -2.10 -10.16 1.22
C PRO A 36 -1.26 -8.89 1.37
N HIS A 37 -1.87 -7.71 1.18
CA HIS A 37 -1.28 -6.39 1.42
C HIS A 37 -1.54 -5.85 2.84
N VAL A 38 -2.17 -6.62 3.72
CA VAL A 38 -2.49 -6.22 5.10
C VAL A 38 -1.75 -7.13 6.08
N ILE A 39 -1.11 -6.52 7.09
CA ILE A 39 -0.45 -7.24 8.18
C ILE A 39 -1.01 -6.78 9.53
N GLU A 40 -0.93 -7.63 10.54
CA GLU A 40 -1.23 -7.22 11.92
C GLU A 40 0.08 -6.79 12.61
N ILE A 41 0.05 -5.62 13.22
CA ILE A 41 1.07 -5.06 14.10
C ILE A 41 0.54 -5.24 15.52
N TYR A 42 1.32 -5.87 16.39
CA TYR A 42 0.88 -6.27 17.72
C TYR A 42 1.99 -6.17 18.76
N ASP A 43 1.63 -6.35 20.04
CA ASP A 43 2.56 -6.41 21.18
C ASP A 43 3.42 -5.14 21.31
N PHE A 44 2.81 -3.99 21.07
CA PHE A 44 3.42 -2.69 21.28
C PHE A 44 2.85 -2.01 22.54
N PRO A 45 3.59 -1.08 23.17
CA PRO A 45 3.15 -0.41 24.39
C PRO A 45 1.81 0.30 24.23
N GLN A 46 0.94 0.25 25.25
CA GLN A 46 -0.40 0.86 25.21
C GLN A 46 -0.36 2.39 25.08
N GLU A 47 0.78 3.00 25.40
CA GLU A 47 1.01 4.43 25.25
C GLU A 47 1.27 4.85 23.79
N PHE A 48 1.46 3.89 22.89
CA PHE A 48 1.73 4.17 21.48
C PHE A 48 0.55 4.87 20.83
N ARG A 49 0.89 5.88 20.05
CA ARG A 49 -0.04 6.62 19.20
C ARG A 49 0.21 6.28 17.74
N THR A 50 -0.69 6.74 16.88
CA THR A 50 -0.55 6.60 15.42
C THR A 50 0.79 7.11 14.93
N GLU A 51 1.30 8.19 15.53
CA GLU A 51 2.60 8.80 15.22
C GLU A 51 3.79 7.85 15.46
N ASP A 52 3.73 7.06 16.53
CA ASP A 52 4.79 6.12 16.90
C ASP A 52 4.84 4.96 15.91
N LEU A 53 3.68 4.37 15.60
CA LEU A 53 3.59 3.32 14.60
C LEU A 53 3.99 3.84 13.20
N LEU A 54 3.57 5.05 12.83
CA LEU A 54 4.02 5.68 11.58
C LEU A 54 5.54 5.83 11.55
N ARG A 55 6.18 6.20 12.66
CA ARG A 55 7.64 6.32 12.75
C ARG A 55 8.34 4.97 12.55
N VAL A 56 7.81 3.90 13.12
CA VAL A 56 8.31 2.53 12.93
C VAL A 56 8.28 2.14 11.45
N PHE A 57 7.22 2.49 10.72
CA PHE A 57 7.04 2.19 9.29
C PHE A 57 7.32 3.38 8.36
N CYS A 58 8.18 4.32 8.76
CA CYS A 58 8.42 5.56 8.02
C CYS A 58 8.91 5.35 6.58
N SER A 59 9.66 4.28 6.31
CA SER A 59 10.13 3.89 4.97
C SER A 59 8.99 3.56 4.01
N TYR A 60 7.82 3.19 4.54
CA TYR A 60 6.64 2.79 3.77
C TYR A 60 5.58 3.89 3.65
N GLN A 61 5.66 4.97 4.44
CA GLN A 61 4.68 6.07 4.38
C GLN A 61 4.60 6.70 2.99
N LYS A 62 5.74 6.99 2.36
CA LYS A 62 5.78 7.52 0.99
C LYS A 62 5.26 6.53 -0.06
N LYS A 63 5.16 5.25 0.30
CA LYS A 63 4.65 4.17 -0.55
C LYS A 63 3.17 3.87 -0.27
N GLY A 64 2.46 4.74 0.45
CA GLY A 64 1.02 4.58 0.72
C GLY A 64 0.70 3.61 1.86
N PHE A 65 1.55 3.58 2.89
CA PHE A 65 1.26 2.86 4.13
C PHE A 65 0.22 3.61 4.97
N ASP A 66 -0.80 2.89 5.44
CA ASP A 66 -1.86 3.39 6.31
C ASP A 66 -2.06 2.45 7.51
N ILE A 67 -2.60 2.99 8.61
CA ILE A 67 -2.79 2.27 9.87
C ILE A 67 -4.27 2.26 10.26
N LYS A 68 -4.76 1.09 10.70
CA LYS A 68 -6.10 0.94 11.29
C LYS A 68 -6.01 0.27 12.66
N TRP A 69 -6.35 1.01 13.70
CA TRP A 69 -6.37 0.53 15.07
C TRP A 69 -7.40 -0.57 15.30
N VAL A 70 -7.01 -1.64 15.98
CA VAL A 70 -7.90 -2.71 16.44
C VAL A 70 -8.22 -2.50 17.92
N ASP A 71 -7.17 -2.37 18.73
CA ASP A 71 -7.19 -2.04 20.16
C ASP A 71 -5.90 -1.31 20.56
N ASP A 72 -5.68 -1.04 21.85
CA ASP A 72 -4.52 -0.27 22.34
C ASP A 72 -3.16 -0.98 22.15
N THR A 73 -3.15 -2.25 21.74
CA THR A 73 -1.95 -3.09 21.53
C THR A 73 -1.90 -3.79 20.17
N HIS A 74 -2.92 -3.60 19.34
CA HIS A 74 -3.07 -4.22 18.03
C HIS A 74 -3.54 -3.19 16.99
N ALA A 75 -2.89 -3.21 15.83
CA ALA A 75 -3.26 -2.40 14.68
C ALA A 75 -3.08 -3.21 13.39
N LEU A 76 -3.80 -2.83 12.34
CA LEU A 76 -3.59 -3.31 10.98
C LEU A 76 -2.70 -2.32 10.23
N GLY A 77 -1.62 -2.82 9.66
CA GLY A 77 -0.79 -2.10 8.69
C GLY A 77 -1.27 -2.41 7.27
N VAL A 78 -1.69 -1.38 6.54
CA VAL A 78 -2.23 -1.48 5.19
C VAL A 78 -1.18 -0.97 4.22
N PHE A 79 -0.74 -1.83 3.31
CA PHE A 79 0.26 -1.48 2.30
C PHE A 79 -0.38 -1.29 0.93
N SER A 80 0.28 -0.51 0.08
CA SER A 80 -0.15 -0.31 -1.31
C SER A 80 0.02 -1.55 -2.19
N SER A 81 0.91 -2.48 -1.82
CA SER A 81 1.10 -3.73 -2.54
C SER A 81 1.44 -4.90 -1.60
N PRO A 82 1.07 -6.14 -1.97
CA PRO A 82 1.45 -7.36 -1.24
C PRO A 82 2.97 -7.54 -1.13
N ILE A 83 3.72 -7.08 -2.14
CA ILE A 83 5.18 -7.17 -2.17
C ILE A 83 5.78 -6.31 -1.05
N THR A 84 5.24 -5.10 -0.86
CA THR A 84 5.68 -4.20 0.21
C THR A 84 5.30 -4.73 1.59
N ALA A 85 4.13 -5.38 1.73
CA ALA A 85 3.75 -6.04 2.97
C ALA A 85 4.69 -7.20 3.32
N ARG A 86 5.08 -8.02 2.33
CA ARG A 86 6.07 -9.10 2.51
C ARG A 86 7.43 -8.57 2.93
N ASP A 87 7.90 -7.51 2.27
CA ASP A 87 9.16 -6.84 2.62
C ASP A 87 9.14 -6.35 4.08
N ALA A 88 8.04 -5.71 4.50
CA ALA A 88 7.87 -5.27 5.88
C ALA A 88 7.91 -6.43 6.88
N LEU A 89 7.31 -7.59 6.57
CA LEU A 89 7.36 -8.80 7.42
C LEU A 89 8.79 -9.35 7.63
N GLY A 90 9.71 -9.09 6.68
CA GLY A 90 11.11 -9.45 6.82
C GLY A 90 11.90 -8.55 7.77
N ILE A 91 11.38 -7.35 8.09
CA ILE A 91 12.05 -6.39 8.96
C ILE A 91 11.66 -6.67 10.42
N LYS A 92 12.68 -6.82 11.26
CA LYS A 92 12.49 -6.95 12.71
C LYS A 92 12.45 -5.57 13.35
N HIS A 93 11.37 -5.27 14.05
CA HIS A 93 11.24 -4.06 14.86
C HIS A 93 11.49 -4.39 16.34
N THR A 94 12.06 -3.45 17.08
CA THR A 94 12.42 -3.65 18.50
C THR A 94 11.23 -3.46 19.45
N MET A 95 10.30 -2.57 19.11
CA MET A 95 9.19 -2.17 19.98
C MET A 95 7.82 -2.68 19.53
N VAL A 96 7.73 -3.33 18.37
CA VAL A 96 6.48 -3.87 17.83
C VAL A 96 6.75 -5.23 17.20
N LYS A 97 5.75 -6.11 17.19
CA LYS A 97 5.77 -7.35 16.43
C LYS A 97 4.83 -7.24 15.25
N ILE A 98 5.10 -8.00 14.19
CA ILE A 98 4.29 -8.04 12.99
C ILE A 98 4.07 -9.48 12.54
N ARG A 99 2.89 -9.73 11.97
CA ARG A 99 2.54 -11.04 11.39
C ARG A 99 1.56 -10.90 10.25
N PRO A 100 1.55 -11.85 9.29
CA PRO A 100 0.56 -11.86 8.22
C PRO A 100 -0.86 -12.00 8.77
N LEU A 101 -1.84 -11.47 8.04
CA LEU A 101 -3.24 -11.49 8.48
C LEU A 101 -3.80 -12.92 8.66
N SER A 102 -3.26 -13.91 7.94
CA SER A 102 -3.60 -15.33 8.15
C SER A 102 -3.34 -15.81 9.59
N GLN A 103 -2.29 -15.28 10.23
CA GLN A 103 -1.89 -15.59 11.60
C GLN A 103 -2.44 -14.57 12.64
N ALA A 104 -3.21 -13.58 12.18
CA ALA A 104 -3.68 -12.50 13.03
C ALA A 104 -4.78 -12.90 14.01
N THR A 105 -5.01 -12.06 15.03
CA THR A 105 -6.11 -12.24 15.98
C THR A 105 -7.48 -12.25 15.29
N ARG A 106 -8.47 -12.88 15.94
CA ARG A 106 -9.85 -12.89 15.42
C ARG A 106 -10.43 -11.47 15.30
N ALA A 107 -10.07 -10.58 16.22
CA ALA A 107 -10.48 -9.17 16.21
C ALA A 107 -9.88 -8.43 15.00
N ALA A 108 -8.57 -8.60 14.75
CA ALA A 108 -7.91 -8.01 13.59
C ALA A 108 -8.46 -8.53 12.27
N LYS A 109 -8.71 -9.85 12.15
CA LYS A 109 -9.35 -10.45 10.96
C LYS A 109 -10.76 -9.91 10.73
N ALA A 110 -11.56 -9.80 11.79
CA ALA A 110 -12.90 -9.23 11.70
C ALA A 110 -12.87 -7.75 11.28
N LYS A 111 -11.93 -6.97 11.82
CA LYS A 111 -11.72 -5.57 11.43
C LYS A 111 -11.28 -5.46 9.98
N ALA A 112 -10.34 -6.29 9.52
CA ALA A 112 -9.92 -6.32 8.12
C ALA A 112 -11.09 -6.60 7.17
N ARG A 113 -11.93 -7.59 7.50
CA ARG A 113 -13.15 -7.90 6.72
C ARG A 113 -14.17 -6.77 6.72
N ALA A 114 -14.42 -6.15 7.86
CA ALA A 114 -15.33 -5.02 7.97
C ALA A 114 -14.87 -3.80 7.16
N TYR A 115 -13.55 -3.62 7.01
CA TYR A 115 -12.95 -2.55 6.22
C TYR A 115 -12.53 -2.98 4.81
N ALA A 116 -12.89 -4.17 4.35
CA ALA A 116 -12.45 -4.73 3.06
C ALA A 116 -12.67 -3.78 1.88
N GLU A 117 -13.78 -3.04 1.86
CA GLU A 117 -14.08 -2.06 0.81
C GLU A 117 -13.15 -0.84 0.83
N PHE A 118 -12.64 -0.46 2.00
CA PHE A 118 -11.74 0.68 2.21
C PHE A 118 -10.26 0.28 2.17
N LEU A 119 -9.96 -1.00 2.37
CA LEU A 119 -8.62 -1.57 2.28
C LEU A 119 -8.24 -1.90 0.84
N GLN A 120 -9.12 -1.68 -0.14
CA GLN A 120 -8.74 -1.84 -1.54
C GLN A 120 -7.64 -0.82 -1.90
N PRO A 121 -6.68 -1.21 -2.76
CA PRO A 121 -5.65 -0.30 -3.26
C PRO A 121 -6.29 1.02 -3.68
N ALA A 122 -5.67 2.14 -3.32
CA ALA A 122 -6.26 3.48 -3.44
C ALA A 122 -6.89 3.66 -4.82
N LYS A 123 -8.22 3.58 -4.89
CA LYS A 123 -8.96 3.87 -6.11
C LYS A 123 -8.71 5.34 -6.41
N GLU A 124 -8.21 5.63 -7.61
CA GLU A 124 -8.08 7.02 -8.04
C GLU A 124 -9.43 7.72 -7.84
N ARG A 125 -9.39 8.94 -7.29
CA ARG A 125 -10.60 9.74 -7.16
C ARG A 125 -11.21 9.84 -8.56
N PRO A 126 -12.51 9.53 -8.74
CA PRO A 126 -13.13 9.72 -10.03
C PRO A 126 -12.90 11.16 -10.48
N GLU A 127 -12.51 11.34 -11.73
CA GLU A 127 -12.36 12.65 -12.35
C GLU A 127 -13.68 13.43 -12.15
N THR A 128 -13.68 14.39 -11.22
CA THR A 128 -14.84 15.22 -10.92
C THR A 128 -14.62 16.57 -11.57
N SER A 129 -15.53 16.98 -12.45
CA SER A 129 -15.52 18.35 -12.97
C SER A 129 -16.17 19.29 -11.96
N ALA A 130 -15.47 20.38 -11.64
CA ALA A 130 -16.00 21.45 -10.81
C ALA A 130 -17.05 22.33 -11.54
N ALA A 131 -17.40 22.04 -12.80
CA ALA A 131 -18.35 22.83 -13.58
C ALA A 131 -19.72 23.00 -12.90
N LEU A 132 -20.22 21.94 -12.26
CA LEU A 132 -21.49 21.99 -11.53
C LEU A 132 -21.39 22.94 -10.33
N ALA A 133 -20.34 22.79 -9.53
CA ALA A 133 -20.08 23.63 -8.35
C ALA A 133 -19.93 25.10 -8.77
N ARG A 134 -19.15 25.39 -9.82
CA ARG A 134 -18.99 26.74 -10.36
C ARG A 134 -20.33 27.33 -10.81
N ARG A 135 -21.14 26.58 -11.56
CA ARG A 135 -22.48 27.03 -11.98
C ARG A 135 -23.36 27.41 -10.79
N LEU A 136 -23.41 26.56 -9.76
CA LEU A 136 -24.22 26.80 -8.56
C LEU A 136 -23.75 28.05 -7.82
N VAL A 137 -22.46 28.18 -7.57
CA VAL A 137 -21.87 29.34 -6.89
C VAL A 137 -22.10 30.63 -7.67
N ILE A 138 -21.85 30.62 -8.98
CA ILE A 138 -22.07 31.77 -9.88
C ILE A 138 -23.55 32.18 -9.86
N SER A 139 -24.47 31.22 -9.92
CA SER A 139 -25.91 31.51 -9.87
C SER A 139 -26.37 32.09 -8.53
N ALA A 140 -25.82 31.58 -7.41
CA ALA A 140 -26.17 32.05 -6.07
C ALA A 140 -25.58 33.44 -5.76
N LEU A 141 -24.38 33.73 -6.27
CA LEU A 141 -23.70 35.01 -6.06
C LEU A 141 -24.05 36.07 -7.10
N GLY A 142 -24.81 35.73 -8.15
CA GLY A 142 -25.21 36.67 -9.22
C GLY A 142 -24.03 37.22 -10.04
N VAL A 143 -22.86 36.59 -9.98
CA VAL A 143 -21.64 37.03 -10.66
C VAL A 143 -21.57 36.45 -12.08
N ARG A 144 -20.80 37.09 -12.98
CA ARG A 144 -20.56 36.57 -14.33
C ARG A 144 -19.37 35.59 -14.34
N SER A 145 -19.49 34.52 -15.12
CA SER A 145 -18.40 33.56 -15.33
C SER A 145 -17.21 34.23 -16.01
N LYS A 146 -16.00 33.94 -15.52
CA LYS A 146 -14.73 34.34 -16.17
C LYS A 146 -14.21 33.29 -17.16
N GLN A 147 -14.77 32.08 -17.17
CA GLN A 147 -14.36 31.02 -18.11
C GLN A 147 -14.71 31.39 -19.55
N SER A 148 -13.76 31.14 -20.46
CA SER A 148 -13.98 31.34 -21.88
C SER A 148 -14.86 30.22 -22.46
N LYS A 149 -15.46 30.48 -23.64
CA LYS A 149 -16.31 29.49 -24.33
C LYS A 149 -15.51 28.23 -24.72
N THR A 150 -14.26 28.40 -25.13
CA THR A 150 -13.35 27.32 -25.52
C THR A 150 -12.96 26.45 -24.32
N GLU A 151 -12.70 27.04 -23.15
CA GLU A 151 -12.45 26.29 -21.90
C GLU A 151 -13.66 25.46 -21.49
N ARG A 152 -14.87 26.01 -21.65
CA ARG A 152 -16.12 25.30 -21.34
C ARG A 152 -16.33 24.11 -22.27
N GLU A 153 -16.05 24.26 -23.56
CA GLU A 153 -16.16 23.18 -24.55
C GLU A 153 -15.10 22.09 -24.29
N ALA A 154 -13.87 22.46 -23.94
CA ALA A 154 -12.81 21.52 -23.60
C ALA A 154 -13.15 20.69 -22.35
N GLU A 155 -13.70 21.32 -21.31
CA GLU A 155 -14.10 20.62 -20.08
C GLU A 155 -15.29 19.68 -20.31
N LEU A 156 -16.25 20.08 -21.13
CA LEU A 156 -17.37 19.22 -21.54
C LEU A 156 -16.89 18.01 -22.36
N LYS A 157 -15.97 18.24 -23.30
CA LYS A 157 -15.36 17.18 -24.10
C LYS A 157 -14.61 16.18 -23.23
N LYS A 158 -13.80 16.67 -22.27
CA LYS A 158 -13.10 15.82 -21.28
C LYS A 158 -14.08 14.96 -20.48
N LEU A 159 -15.23 15.51 -20.07
CA LEU A 159 -16.28 14.76 -19.36
C LEU A 159 -16.96 13.71 -20.23
N GLN A 160 -17.22 14.01 -21.51
CA GLN A 160 -17.79 13.05 -22.46
C GLN A 160 -16.83 11.89 -22.71
N GLU A 161 -15.56 12.19 -22.97
CA GLU A 161 -14.51 11.17 -23.15
C GLU A 161 -14.37 10.27 -21.91
N ALA A 162 -14.39 10.85 -20.70
CA ALA A 162 -14.34 10.08 -19.46
C ALA A 162 -15.58 9.17 -19.28
N ARG A 163 -16.77 9.63 -19.65
CA ARG A 163 -18.00 8.81 -19.63
C ARG A 163 -17.97 7.67 -20.64
N GLU A 164 -17.55 7.95 -21.87
CA GLU A 164 -17.41 6.94 -22.92
C GLU A 164 -16.36 5.90 -22.54
N ARG A 165 -15.20 6.32 -22.01
CA ARG A 165 -14.18 5.40 -21.51
C ARG A 165 -14.72 4.47 -20.42
N LYS A 166 -15.46 5.01 -19.44
CA LYS A 166 -16.10 4.20 -18.40
C LYS A 166 -17.15 3.25 -18.96
N ARG A 167 -17.91 3.68 -19.97
CA ARG A 167 -18.91 2.84 -20.65
C ARG A 167 -18.25 1.69 -21.40
N LEU A 168 -17.15 1.96 -22.10
CA LEU A 168 -16.36 0.94 -22.81
C LEU A 168 -15.72 -0.04 -21.84
N GLU A 169 -15.14 0.44 -20.74
CA GLU A 169 -14.57 -0.41 -19.69
C GLU A 169 -15.64 -1.30 -19.03
N ALA A 170 -16.82 -0.75 -18.74
CA ALA A 170 -17.95 -1.52 -18.25
C ALA A 170 -18.37 -2.59 -19.26
N LYS A 171 -18.50 -2.24 -20.55
CA LYS A 171 -18.84 -3.20 -21.60
C LYS A 171 -17.79 -4.32 -21.71
N GLN A 172 -16.50 -3.97 -21.71
CA GLN A 172 -15.43 -4.97 -21.72
C GLN A 172 -15.52 -5.90 -20.50
N ARG A 173 -15.85 -5.36 -19.34
CA ARG A 173 -16.02 -6.15 -18.11
C ARG A 173 -17.22 -7.10 -18.15
N GLU A 174 -18.33 -6.68 -18.75
CA GLU A 174 -19.49 -7.56 -19.01
C GLU A 174 -19.14 -8.65 -20.04
N ASP A 175 -18.49 -8.28 -21.15
CA ASP A 175 -18.09 -9.23 -22.21
C ASP A 175 -17.11 -10.31 -21.67
N ILE A 176 -16.21 -9.95 -20.74
CA ILE A 176 -15.31 -10.89 -20.05
C ILE A 176 -16.10 -11.85 -19.14
N TRP A 177 -17.24 -11.42 -18.59
CA TRP A 177 -18.08 -12.20 -17.69
C TRP A 177 -19.07 -13.10 -18.45
N GLU A 178 -19.52 -12.70 -19.64
CA GLU A 178 -20.41 -13.49 -20.50
C GLU A 178 -19.67 -14.57 -21.31
N GLY A 179 -18.34 -14.52 -21.37
CA GLY A 179 -17.50 -15.42 -22.17
C GLY A 179 -17.04 -16.72 -21.49
N ARG A 180 -17.89 -17.47 -20.77
CA ARG A 180 -17.57 -18.88 -20.39
C ARG A 180 -18.75 -19.78 -19.97
N ASP A 181 -19.86 -19.79 -20.72
CA ASP A 181 -20.92 -20.81 -20.50
C ASP A 181 -21.44 -21.43 -21.81
N GLN A 182 -20.57 -21.61 -22.79
CA GLN A 182 -20.89 -22.44 -23.97
C GLN A 182 -19.69 -23.27 -24.37
N SER A 183 -19.45 -24.37 -23.64
CA SER A 183 -18.70 -25.52 -24.16
C SER A 183 -19.15 -26.77 -23.41
N THR A 184 -19.56 -27.77 -24.20
CA THR A 184 -19.89 -29.16 -23.90
C THR A 184 -21.29 -29.47 -23.36
N VAL A 185 -22.20 -29.76 -24.30
CA VAL A 185 -22.89 -31.06 -24.34
C VAL A 185 -22.73 -31.63 -25.75
#